data_AF-A0A4S2AEY5-F1
#
_entry.id   AF-A0A4S2AEY5-F1
#
_cell.length_a   1.000
_cell.length_b   1.000
_cell.length_c   1.000
_cell.angle_alpha   90.00
_cell.angle_beta   90.00
_cell.angle_gamma   90.00
#
_symmetry.space_group_name_H-M   'P 1'
#
loop_
_entity.id
_entity.type
_entity.pdbx_description
1 polymer ?
#
loop_
_entity_poly.entity_id
_entity_poly.type
_entity_poly.pdbx_seq_one_letter_code
_entity_poly.pdbx_strand_id
1 'polypeptide(L)' 'MFVSEDMERALVNVVMFEIHGNMTVNYVKLKGLEASALYKDLAAGKCYHGNALMEAGLKFKSNH' A
#
# COMPACT_ATOMS: atom_id res chain seq x y z
N MET A 1 8.61 -4.59 0.25
CA MET A 1 7.98 -4.09 -0.98
C MET A 1 9.03 -4.12 -2.08
N PHE A 2 8.62 -4.43 -3.31
CA PHE A 2 9.46 -4.36 -4.49
C PHE A 2 8.84 -3.40 -5.49
N VAL A 3 9.67 -2.65 -6.22
CA VAL A 3 9.27 -1.77 -7.31
C VAL A 3 10.09 -2.17 -8.53
N SER A 4 9.47 -2.23 -9.71
CA SER A 4 10.19 -2.48 -10.97
C SER A 4 11.15 -1.33 -11.29
N GLU A 5 12.19 -1.61 -12.09
CA GLU A 5 13.19 -0.59 -12.46
C GLU A 5 12.58 0.63 -13.17
N ASP A 6 11.54 0.39 -13.97
CA ASP A 6 10.76 1.42 -14.67
C ASP A 6 9.71 2.11 -13.77
N MET A 7 9.59 1.70 -12.51
CA MET A 7 8.60 2.19 -11.54
C MET A 7 7.14 2.00 -11.94
N GLU A 8 6.83 1.24 -12.99
CA GLU A 8 5.44 1.00 -13.43
C GLU A 8 4.68 0.04 -12.52
N ARG A 9 5.39 -0.82 -11.79
CA ARG A 9 4.79 -1.88 -10.98
C ARG A 9 5.40 -1.93 -9.60
N ALA A 10 4.55 -2.24 -8.64
CA ALA A 10 4.95 -2.45 -7.26
C ALA A 10 4.27 -3.68 -6.68
N LEU A 11 5.03 -4.47 -5.91
CA LEU A 11 4.53 -5.60 -5.14
C LEU A 11 4.67 -5.31 -3.65
N VAL A 12 3.55 -5.32 -2.94
CA VAL A 12 3.46 -5.08 -1.50
C VAL A 12 3.00 -6.36 -0.81
N ASN A 13 3.72 -6.78 0.22
CA ASN A 13 3.33 -7.87 1.11
C ASN A 13 3.35 -7.36 2.55
N VAL A 14 2.28 -7.61 3.30
CA VAL A 14 2.08 -7.16 4.69
C VAL A 14 1.56 -8.35 5.47
N VAL A 15 2.25 -8.71 6.56
CA VAL A 15 1.88 -9.82 7.44
C VAL A 15 1.68 -9.26 8.85
N MET A 16 0.55 -9.59 9.46
CA MET A 16 0.25 -9.26 10.86
C MET A 16 0.39 -10.53 11.69
N PHE A 17 1.22 -10.53 12.73
CA PHE A 17 1.44 -11.72 13.56
C PHE A 17 0.36 -11.93 14.61
N GLU A 18 -0.21 -10.85 15.15
CA GLU A 18 -1.20 -10.92 16.23
C GLU A 18 -2.33 -9.93 15.97
N ILE A 19 -3.57 -10.34 16.32
CA ILE A 19 -4.75 -9.48 16.28
C ILE A 19 -5.27 -9.31 17.70
N HIS A 20 -5.38 -8.06 18.14
CA HIS A 20 -5.85 -7.65 19.45
C HIS A 20 -7.25 -7.03 19.35
N GLY A 21 -8.04 -7.14 20.42
CA GLY A 21 -9.34 -6.45 20.53
C GLY A 21 -9.16 -4.93 20.48
N ASN A 22 -10.05 -4.24 19.75
CA ASN A 22 -9.99 -2.79 19.53
C ASN A 22 -8.67 -2.30 18.88
N MET A 23 -8.07 -3.08 18.00
CA MET A 23 -6.87 -2.66 17.26
C MET A 23 -7.17 -1.43 16.39
N THR A 24 -6.29 -0.42 16.50
CA THR A 24 -6.34 0.77 15.65
C THR A 24 -6.12 0.40 14.18
N VAL A 25 -6.67 1.21 13.27
CA VAL A 25 -6.44 1.02 11.84
C VAL A 25 -4.95 1.19 11.53
N ASN A 26 -4.35 0.18 10.92
CA ASN A 26 -2.96 0.22 10.49
C ASN A 26 -2.86 0.74 9.04
N TYR A 27 -1.89 1.61 8.81
CA TYR A 27 -1.55 2.15 7.50
C TYR A 27 -0.14 1.74 7.11
N VAL A 28 0.03 1.34 5.85
CA VAL A 28 1.32 0.94 5.30
C VAL A 28 1.75 1.99 4.29
N LYS A 29 2.82 2.72 4.60
CA LYS A 29 3.43 3.68 3.67
C LYS A 29 4.34 2.95 2.68
N LEU A 30 4.14 3.24 1.41
CA LEU A 30 4.96 2.68 0.32
C LEU A 30 6.21 3.54 0.13
N LYS A 31 7.20 3.04 -0.62
CA LYS A 31 8.43 3.78 -0.91
C LYS A 31 8.91 3.47 -2.33
N GLY A 32 9.65 4.41 -2.92
CA GLY A 32 10.30 4.22 -4.22
C GLY A 32 9.35 4.23 -5.42
N LEU A 33 8.16 4.84 -5.27
CA LEU A 33 7.22 5.02 -6.36
C LEU A 33 7.48 6.35 -7.07
N GLU A 34 7.04 6.44 -8.33
CA GLU A 34 6.99 7.71 -9.04
C GLU A 34 5.86 8.58 -8.46
N ALA A 35 6.22 9.73 -7.89
CA ALA A 35 5.33 10.55 -7.08
C ALA A 35 4.10 11.05 -7.85
N SER A 36 4.28 11.39 -9.13
CA SER A 36 3.25 11.93 -10.00
C SER A 36 2.35 10.88 -10.65
N ALA A 37 2.79 9.62 -10.69
CA ALA A 37 2.08 8.52 -11.36
C ALA A 37 0.84 8.05 -10.59
N LEU A 38 -0.10 7.46 -11.34
CA LEU A 38 -1.27 6.78 -10.80
C LEU A 38 -1.04 5.27 -10.77
N TYR A 39 -1.10 4.69 -9.58
CA TYR A 39 -1.00 3.25 -9.35
C TYR A 39 -2.37 2.66 -9.09
N LYS A 40 -2.71 1.59 -9.79
CA LYS A 40 -3.94 0.83 -9.58
C LYS A 40 -3.70 -0.30 -8.58
N ASP A 41 -4.43 -0.28 -7.47
CA ASP A 41 -4.58 -1.44 -6.60
C ASP A 41 -5.37 -2.51 -7.35
N LEU A 42 -4.72 -3.63 -7.67
CA LEU A 42 -5.32 -4.72 -8.43
C LEU A 42 -6.38 -5.49 -7.63
N ALA A 43 -6.33 -5.47 -6.30
CA ALA A 43 -7.30 -6.15 -5.43
C ALA A 43 -8.57 -5.31 -5.25
N ALA A 44 -8.42 -4.00 -4.96
CA ALA A 44 -9.55 -3.11 -4.74
C ALA A 44 -10.07 -2.44 -6.04
N GLY A 45 -9.30 -2.51 -7.13
CA GLY A 45 -9.60 -1.84 -8.40
C GLY A 45 -9.47 -0.31 -8.36
N LYS A 46 -8.96 0.27 -7.27
CA LYS A 46 -8.87 1.72 -7.05
C LYS A 46 -7.50 2.28 -7.42
N CYS A 47 -7.47 3.48 -7.98
CA CYS A 47 -6.23 4.19 -8.31
C CYS A 47 -5.84 5.19 -7.22
N TYR A 48 -4.55 5.32 -6.99
CA TYR A 48 -3.95 6.25 -6.03
C TYR A 48 -2.72 6.90 -6.64
N HIS A 49 -2.45 8.16 -6.30
CA HIS A 49 -1.19 8.79 -6.68
C HIS A 49 -0.02 8.20 -5.89
N GLY A 50 1.16 8.09 -6.53
CA GLY A 50 2.37 7.60 -5.89
C GLY A 50 2.74 8.39 -4.64
N ASN A 51 2.63 9.72 -4.68
CA ASN A 51 2.86 10.56 -3.49
C ASN A 51 1.89 10.25 -2.35
N ALA A 52 0.60 10.02 -2.62
CA ALA A 52 -0.39 9.68 -1.60
C ALA A 52 -0.09 8.31 -0.96
N LEU A 53 0.35 7.34 -1.77
CA LEU A 53 0.77 6.03 -1.29
C LEU A 53 2.03 6.09 -0.41
N MET A 54 2.94 7.02 -0.70
CA MET A 54 4.16 7.20 0.08
C MET A 54 3.93 8.04 1.35
N GLU A 55 3.11 9.08 1.29
CA GLU A 55 2.89 10.02 2.40
C GLU A 55 1.75 9.60 3.34
N ALA A 56 0.59 9.23 2.79
CA ALA A 56 -0.58 8.83 3.57
C ALA A 56 -0.63 7.31 3.81
N GLY A 57 -0.14 6.52 2.85
CA GLY A 57 -0.13 5.05 2.93
C GLY A 57 -1.47 4.41 2.56
N LEU A 58 -1.45 3.07 2.49
CA LEU A 58 -2.63 2.24 2.26
C LEU A 58 -3.17 1.72 3.59
N LYS A 59 -4.49 1.78 3.75
CA LYS A 59 -5.18 1.15 4.88
C LYS A 59 -5.07 -0.36 4.77
N PHE A 60 -4.42 -0.99 5.74
CA PHE A 60 -4.42 -2.44 5.87
C PHE A 60 -5.79 -2.90 6.35
N LYS A 61 -6.40 -3.86 5.64
CA LYS A 61 -7.60 -4.56 6.10
C LYS A 61 -7.20 -5.99 6.45
N SER A 62 -7.41 -6.36 7.71
CA SER A 62 -7.43 -7.78 8.09
C SER A 62 -8.69 -8.41 7.51
N ASN A 63 -8.55 -9.46 6.70
CA ASN A 63 -9.68 -10.32 6.33
C ASN A 63 -10.04 -11.13 7.59
N HIS A 64 -11.09 -10.69 8.29
CA HIS A 64 -11.84 -11.56 9.19
C HIS A 64 -13.00 -12.20 8.40
#